data_AF-A0A3M3FLF2-F1
#
_entry.id   AF-A0A3M3FLF2-F1
#
_cell.length_a   1.000
_cell.length_b   1.000
_cell.length_c   1.000
_cell.angle_alpha   90.00
_cell.angle_beta   90.00
_cell.angle_gamma   90.00
#
_symmetry.space_group_name_H-M   'P 1'
#
loop_
_entity.id
_entity.type
_entity.pdbx_description
1 polymer ?
#
loop_
_entity_poly.entity_id
_entity_poly.type
_entity_poly.pdbx_seq_one_letter_code
_entity_poly.pdbx_strand_id
1 'polypeptide(L)'
;MTKLSDLQQQAHAATPVPASVKVSSEWTDTDMWTVLRVLKGAGISPNELPRYIAVAEQYKLKHGSLSGWLPNGGSSAQAIYREHFKRDQASRKQARQELEAMGHRSIWPTYRNVKEMLLEAHERAFDAKEDRPSGRDILRGLHPDKDVVVTFAKRVPKKHTRRALGELQDHPTSKRLDKQCMRTARDISSIVGSTMAGSVAELYMRADVAKRLEQQDELAQQVAKLQAQVCELQALTAASEKRHEVTEAGGHWHDVAKRMRADGASYGTIATATGQKPDTVKKFIQRLPK
;
A
#
# COMPACT_ATOMS: atom_id res chain seq x y z
N MET A 1 39.75 -65.68 -7.30
CA MET A 1 39.08 -65.03 -8.45
C MET A 1 37.65 -65.57 -8.58
N THR A 2 36.76 -65.02 -7.78
CA THR A 2 35.31 -65.26 -7.75
C THR A 2 34.71 -64.01 -7.11
N LYS A 3 33.71 -63.32 -7.62
CA LYS A 3 33.01 -63.35 -8.90
C LYS A 3 32.33 -61.98 -8.97
N LEU A 4 32.76 -61.11 -9.87
CA LEU A 4 32.09 -59.82 -10.16
C LEU A 4 30.63 -60.02 -10.61
N SER A 5 30.26 -61.26 -10.98
CA SER A 5 28.90 -61.68 -11.29
C SER A 5 27.93 -61.62 -10.12
N ASP A 6 28.41 -61.75 -8.88
CA ASP A 6 27.53 -61.94 -7.72
C ASP A 6 27.00 -60.60 -7.19
N LEU A 7 27.73 -59.50 -7.44
CA LEU A 7 27.26 -58.13 -7.16
C LEU A 7 26.35 -57.57 -8.27
N GLN A 8 26.45 -58.06 -9.50
CA GLN A 8 25.54 -57.69 -10.59
C GLN A 8 24.19 -58.44 -10.50
N GLN A 9 24.14 -59.61 -9.84
CA GLN A 9 22.88 -60.33 -9.60
C GLN A 9 22.05 -59.80 -8.42
N GLN A 10 22.64 -59.05 -7.47
CA GLN A 10 21.87 -58.46 -6.37
C GLN A 10 21.14 -57.14 -6.73
N ALA A 11 21.45 -56.51 -7.88
CA ALA A 11 20.72 -55.34 -8.36
C ALA A 11 19.42 -55.66 -9.10
N HIS A 12 19.16 -56.95 -9.38
CA HIS A 12 17.95 -57.45 -10.06
C HIS A 12 17.00 -58.22 -9.13
N ALA A 13 17.07 -58.00 -7.81
CA ALA A 13 16.02 -58.43 -6.89
C ALA A 13 14.74 -57.64 -7.20
N ALA A 14 14.03 -58.12 -8.23
CA ALA A 14 12.75 -57.63 -8.69
C ALA A 14 11.81 -57.64 -7.49
N THR A 15 11.35 -56.45 -7.09
CA THR A 15 10.18 -56.35 -6.24
C THR A 15 9.06 -57.02 -7.04
N PRO A 16 8.41 -58.08 -6.55
CA PRO A 16 7.36 -58.74 -7.31
C PRO A 16 6.28 -57.70 -7.60
N VAL A 17 6.08 -57.39 -8.88
CA VAL A 17 4.94 -56.60 -9.33
C VAL A 17 3.70 -57.39 -8.93
N PRO A 18 2.75 -56.82 -8.17
CA PRO A 18 1.56 -57.55 -7.75
C PRO A 18 0.82 -58.04 -8.99
N ALA A 19 0.67 -59.36 -9.09
CA ALA A 19 0.21 -60.11 -10.27
C ALA A 19 -1.28 -59.90 -10.66
N SER A 20 -1.88 -58.75 -10.33
CA SER A 20 -3.31 -58.51 -10.56
C SER A 20 -3.64 -57.13 -11.14
N VAL A 21 -2.67 -56.36 -11.64
CA VAL A 21 -3.02 -55.13 -12.36
C VAL A 21 -3.29 -55.45 -13.83
N LYS A 22 -4.55 -55.30 -14.25
CA LYS A 22 -4.93 -55.29 -15.67
C LYS A 22 -4.43 -54.00 -16.29
N VAL A 23 -3.28 -54.08 -16.95
CA VAL A 23 -2.71 -53.01 -17.75
C VAL A 23 -3.10 -53.27 -19.22
N SER A 24 -3.47 -52.25 -20.00
CA SER A 24 -3.76 -52.46 -21.43
C SER A 24 -2.55 -53.02 -22.19
N SER A 25 -2.80 -53.72 -23.30
CA SER A 25 -1.77 -54.35 -24.14
C SER A 25 -0.78 -53.37 -24.79
N GLU A 26 -0.95 -52.06 -24.59
CA GLU A 26 -0.12 -50.99 -25.15
C GLU A 26 0.96 -50.47 -24.19
N TRP A 27 1.07 -51.04 -22.98
CA TRP A 27 2.11 -50.68 -22.03
C TRP A 27 3.40 -51.45 -22.30
N THR A 28 4.51 -50.71 -22.35
CA THR A 28 5.85 -51.29 -22.40
C THR A 28 6.36 -51.52 -20.98
N ASP A 29 7.33 -52.43 -20.80
CA ASP A 29 8.03 -52.59 -19.52
C ASP A 29 8.64 -51.27 -19.04
N THR A 30 9.09 -50.42 -19.97
CA THR A 30 9.62 -49.08 -19.69
C THR A 30 8.58 -48.16 -19.04
N ASP A 31 7.31 -48.26 -19.43
CA ASP A 31 6.21 -47.48 -18.85
C ASP A 31 5.94 -47.90 -17.41
N MET A 32 5.92 -49.20 -17.15
CA MET A 32 5.75 -49.80 -15.82
C MET A 32 6.86 -49.32 -14.86
N TRP A 33 8.12 -49.38 -15.32
CA TRP A 33 9.27 -48.91 -14.55
C TRP A 33 9.25 -47.39 -14.31
N THR A 34 8.74 -46.62 -15.28
CA THR A 34 8.58 -45.16 -15.14
C THR A 34 7.57 -44.84 -14.04
N VAL A 35 6.41 -45.49 -14.05
CA VAL A 35 5.38 -45.31 -13.01
C VAL A 35 5.91 -45.71 -11.63
N LEU A 36 6.54 -46.89 -11.51
CA LEU A 36 7.12 -47.35 -10.25
C LEU A 36 8.19 -46.40 -9.70
N ARG A 37 9.07 -45.88 -10.56
CA ARG A 37 10.11 -44.91 -10.17
C ARG A 37 9.49 -43.61 -9.67
N VAL A 38 8.48 -43.08 -10.38
CA VAL A 38 7.81 -41.83 -10.00
C VAL A 38 7.03 -42.00 -8.69
N LEU A 39 6.32 -43.11 -8.50
CA LEU A 39 5.59 -43.40 -7.25
C LEU A 39 6.54 -43.56 -6.06
N LYS A 40 7.66 -44.26 -6.24
CA LYS A 40 8.71 -44.38 -5.23
C LYS A 40 9.31 -43.03 -4.86
N GLY A 41 9.57 -42.17 -5.84
CA GLY A 41 10.04 -40.80 -5.61
C GLY A 41 9.02 -39.93 -4.88
N ALA A 42 7.72 -40.17 -5.09
CA ALA A 42 6.63 -39.49 -4.40
C ALA A 42 6.33 -40.05 -2.99
N GLY A 43 7.05 -41.09 -2.53
CA GLY A 43 6.83 -41.75 -1.25
C GLY A 43 5.53 -42.56 -1.18
N ILE A 44 4.97 -42.94 -2.33
CA ILE A 44 3.72 -43.70 -2.45
C ILE A 44 4.02 -45.19 -2.31
N SER A 45 3.21 -45.89 -1.51
CA SER A 45 3.39 -47.32 -1.28
C SER A 45 3.09 -48.14 -2.55
N PRO A 46 3.85 -49.22 -2.84
CA PRO A 46 3.55 -50.14 -3.94
C PRO A 46 2.15 -50.75 -3.89
N ASN A 47 1.52 -50.80 -2.71
CA ASN A 47 0.15 -51.30 -2.55
C ASN A 47 -0.90 -50.35 -3.15
N GLU A 48 -0.57 -49.08 -3.37
CA GLU A 48 -1.45 -48.09 -4.00
C GLU A 48 -1.28 -48.03 -5.53
N LEU A 49 -0.34 -48.81 -6.08
CA LEU A 49 -0.01 -48.88 -7.50
C LEU A 49 -1.23 -49.05 -8.42
N PRO A 50 -2.24 -49.90 -8.13
CA PRO A 50 -3.39 -50.07 -9.01
C PRO A 50 -4.19 -48.78 -9.23
N ARG A 51 -4.25 -47.89 -8.23
CA ARG A 51 -4.97 -46.60 -8.33
C ARG A 51 -4.27 -45.62 -9.27
N TYR A 52 -2.94 -45.64 -9.27
CA TYR A 52 -2.14 -44.71 -10.05
C TYR A 52 -1.86 -45.18 -11.47
N ILE A 53 -1.97 -46.48 -11.74
CA ILE A 53 -1.84 -47.04 -13.10
C ILE A 53 -2.95 -46.52 -14.01
N ALA A 54 -4.21 -46.48 -13.55
CA ALA A 54 -5.31 -45.92 -14.33
C ALA A 54 -5.11 -44.43 -14.67
N VAL A 55 -4.49 -43.67 -13.77
CA VAL A 55 -4.19 -42.24 -13.96
C VAL A 55 -3.01 -42.05 -14.93
N ALA A 56 -1.99 -42.90 -14.82
CA ALA A 56 -0.87 -42.93 -15.76
C ALA A 56 -1.33 -43.31 -17.17
N GLU A 57 -2.25 -44.28 -17.28
CA GLU A 57 -2.81 -44.73 -18.54
C GLU A 57 -3.56 -43.60 -19.25
N GLN A 58 -4.46 -42.91 -18.54
CA GLN A 58 -5.17 -41.75 -19.08
C GLN A 58 -4.22 -40.63 -19.53
N TYR A 59 -3.13 -40.41 -18.79
CA TYR A 59 -2.13 -39.42 -19.17
C TYR A 59 -1.38 -39.85 -20.44
N LYS A 60 -0.96 -41.11 -20.53
CA LYS A 60 -0.28 -41.65 -21.71
C LYS A 60 -1.16 -41.58 -22.95
N LEU A 61 -2.44 -41.93 -22.83
CA LEU A 61 -3.42 -41.81 -23.92
C LEU A 61 -3.56 -40.36 -24.41
N LYS A 62 -3.50 -39.39 -23.49
CA LYS A 62 -3.63 -37.97 -23.81
C LYS A 62 -2.36 -37.33 -24.36
N HIS A 63 -1.18 -37.76 -23.90
CA HIS A 63 0.11 -37.09 -24.17
C HIS A 63 1.09 -37.93 -24.99
N GLY A 64 0.70 -39.15 -25.40
CA GLY A 64 1.52 -40.08 -26.17
C GLY A 64 2.69 -40.72 -25.41
N SER A 65 3.05 -40.21 -24.23
CA SER A 65 4.10 -40.76 -23.38
C SER A 65 3.87 -40.45 -21.90
N LEU A 66 4.55 -41.18 -21.01
CA LEU A 66 4.56 -40.92 -19.57
C LEU A 66 5.62 -39.89 -19.14
N SER A 67 6.29 -39.24 -20.10
CA SER A 67 7.28 -38.21 -19.79
C SER A 67 6.61 -37.02 -19.09
N GLY A 68 7.09 -36.67 -17.90
CA GLY A 68 6.53 -35.59 -17.08
C GLY A 68 5.25 -35.94 -16.31
N TRP A 69 4.78 -37.20 -16.37
CA TRP A 69 3.64 -37.64 -15.57
C TRP A 69 3.96 -37.62 -14.07
N LEU A 70 3.02 -37.11 -13.26
CA LEU A 70 3.10 -37.10 -11.81
C LEU A 70 1.79 -37.61 -11.19
N PRO A 71 1.87 -38.45 -10.14
CA PRO A 71 0.72 -39.13 -9.54
C PRO A 71 -0.33 -38.19 -8.94
N ASN A 72 0.06 -36.95 -8.61
CA ASN A 72 -0.82 -35.96 -7.99
C ASN A 72 -1.23 -34.81 -8.94
N GLY A 73 -1.07 -34.97 -10.26
CA GLY A 73 -1.62 -34.05 -11.27
C GLY A 73 -1.06 -32.63 -11.27
N GLY A 74 0.12 -32.39 -10.68
CA GLY A 74 0.81 -31.09 -10.76
C GLY A 74 1.86 -31.09 -11.87
N SER A 75 2.16 -29.93 -12.45
CA SER A 75 3.37 -29.79 -13.28
C SER A 75 4.62 -30.04 -12.43
N SER A 76 5.73 -30.45 -13.06
CA SER A 76 7.02 -30.69 -12.37
C SER A 76 7.42 -29.53 -11.45
N ALA A 77 7.16 -28.28 -11.86
CA ALA A 77 7.39 -27.09 -11.06
C ALA A 77 6.55 -27.04 -9.76
N GLN A 78 5.25 -27.37 -9.81
CA GLN A 78 4.39 -27.36 -8.62
C GLN A 78 4.82 -28.41 -7.59
N ALA A 79 5.31 -29.58 -8.05
CA ALA A 79 5.84 -30.61 -7.17
C ALA A 79 7.14 -30.13 -6.48
N ILE A 80 8.05 -29.51 -7.22
CA ILE A 80 9.28 -28.90 -6.69
C ILE A 80 8.93 -27.83 -5.64
N TYR A 81 8.00 -26.91 -5.91
CA TYR A 81 7.55 -25.91 -4.94
C TYR A 81 6.98 -26.54 -3.67
N ARG A 82 6.18 -27.61 -3.78
CA ARG A 82 5.63 -28.33 -2.62
C ARG A 82 6.73 -28.98 -1.79
N GLU A 83 7.74 -29.58 -2.42
CA GLU A 83 8.89 -30.15 -1.70
C GLU A 83 9.70 -29.08 -0.96
N HIS A 84 10.04 -27.98 -1.64
CA HIS A 84 10.74 -26.85 -1.00
C HIS A 84 9.94 -26.30 0.17
N PHE A 85 8.63 -26.12 0.01
CA PHE A 85 7.77 -25.67 1.11
C PHE A 85 7.74 -26.65 2.29
N LYS A 86 7.72 -27.96 2.05
CA LYS A 86 7.83 -28.98 3.11
C LYS A 86 9.19 -28.94 3.81
N ARG A 87 10.29 -28.78 3.06
CA ARG A 87 11.65 -28.63 3.62
C ARG A 87 11.75 -27.36 4.48
N ASP A 88 11.21 -26.24 4.01
CA ASP A 88 11.16 -24.99 4.78
C ASP A 88 10.36 -25.14 6.07
N GLN A 89 9.21 -25.82 6.02
CA GLN A 89 8.43 -26.11 7.22
C GLN A 89 9.18 -27.01 8.21
N ALA A 90 9.87 -28.04 7.71
CA ALA A 90 10.67 -28.93 8.54
C ALA A 90 11.85 -28.18 9.19
N SER A 91 12.57 -27.37 8.42
CA SER A 91 13.67 -26.53 8.91
C SER A 91 13.18 -25.54 9.99
N ARG A 92 12.02 -24.88 9.78
CA ARG A 92 11.42 -24.01 10.81
C ARG A 92 11.05 -24.76 12.09
N LYS A 93 10.58 -26.01 11.97
CA LYS A 93 10.26 -26.85 13.12
C LYS A 93 11.52 -27.25 13.88
N GLN A 94 12.59 -27.63 13.18
CA GLN A 94 13.88 -27.95 13.79
C GLN A 94 14.48 -26.74 14.52
N ALA A 95 14.54 -25.59 13.86
CA ALA A 95 15.00 -24.34 14.48
C ALA A 95 14.17 -23.98 15.73
N ARG A 96 12.86 -24.22 15.70
CA ARG A 96 12.00 -24.02 16.88
C ARG A 96 12.33 -25.01 18.00
N GLN A 97 12.57 -26.28 17.70
CA GLN A 97 12.97 -27.29 18.70
C GLN A 97 14.32 -26.95 19.33
N GLU A 98 15.29 -26.49 18.54
CA GLU A 98 16.60 -26.02 19.03
C GLU A 98 16.45 -24.81 19.96
N LEU A 99 15.62 -23.83 19.58
CA LEU A 99 15.31 -22.68 20.42
C LEU A 99 14.63 -23.10 21.73
N GLU A 100 13.64 -23.99 21.68
CA GLU A 100 12.96 -24.52 22.86
C GLU A 100 13.92 -25.31 23.77
N ALA A 101 14.86 -26.06 23.20
CA ALA A 101 15.90 -26.78 23.95
C ALA A 101 16.87 -25.84 24.68
N MET A 102 17.12 -24.65 24.12
CA MET A 102 17.88 -23.57 24.77
C MET A 102 17.03 -22.76 25.78
N GLY A 103 15.78 -23.17 26.03
CA GLY A 103 14.87 -22.49 26.96
C GLY A 103 14.16 -21.25 26.38
N HIS A 104 14.34 -20.95 25.09
CA HIS A 104 13.68 -19.82 24.45
C HIS A 104 12.19 -20.08 24.24
N ARG A 105 11.33 -19.28 24.87
CA ARG A 105 9.87 -19.35 24.69
C ARG A 105 9.45 -18.39 23.58
N SER A 106 9.10 -18.94 22.42
CA SER A 106 8.57 -18.16 21.32
C SER A 106 7.16 -17.63 21.65
N ILE A 107 7.07 -16.35 22.01
CA ILE A 107 5.80 -15.68 22.25
C ILE A 107 5.26 -15.16 20.92
N TRP A 108 3.97 -15.40 20.66
CA TRP A 108 3.30 -14.89 19.48
C TRP A 108 2.52 -13.61 19.80
N PRO A 109 2.51 -12.60 18.91
CA PRO A 109 1.74 -11.39 19.11
C PRO A 109 0.25 -11.72 19.12
N THR A 110 -0.40 -11.46 20.25
CA THR A 110 -1.85 -11.58 20.40
C THR A 110 -2.55 -10.35 19.82
N TYR A 111 -3.86 -10.46 19.62
CA TYR A 111 -4.68 -9.31 19.24
C TYR A 111 -4.50 -8.11 20.18
N ARG A 112 -4.46 -8.36 21.49
CA ARG A 112 -4.32 -7.34 22.52
C ARG A 112 -3.02 -6.54 22.33
N ASN A 113 -1.91 -7.24 22.14
CA ASN A 113 -0.59 -6.63 21.95
C ASN A 113 -0.58 -5.72 20.71
N VAL A 114 -1.22 -6.17 19.62
CA VAL A 114 -1.34 -5.37 18.39
C VAL A 114 -2.19 -4.12 18.61
N LYS A 115 -3.30 -4.25 19.34
CA LYS A 115 -4.19 -3.13 19.66
C LYS A 115 -3.50 -2.09 20.53
N GLU A 116 -2.85 -2.51 21.61
CA GLU A 116 -2.14 -1.62 22.54
C GLU A 116 -0.99 -0.87 21.82
N MET A 117 -0.20 -1.58 21.00
CA MET A 117 0.86 -0.94 20.22
C MET A 117 0.31 0.05 19.18
N LEU A 118 -0.76 -0.30 18.47
CA LEU A 118 -1.37 0.63 17.52
C LEU A 118 -2.03 1.81 18.21
N LEU A 119 -2.61 1.64 19.40
CA LEU A 119 -3.17 2.72 20.19
C LEU A 119 -2.09 3.74 20.57
N GLU A 120 -0.99 3.28 21.18
CA GLU A 120 0.15 4.16 21.51
C GLU A 120 0.69 4.86 20.24
N ALA A 121 0.81 4.13 19.13
CA ALA A 121 1.22 4.74 17.87
C ALA A 121 0.21 5.79 17.36
N HIS A 122 -1.09 5.62 17.56
CA HIS A 122 -2.08 6.62 17.20
C HIS A 122 -1.98 7.87 18.08
N GLU A 123 -1.73 7.70 19.38
CA GLU A 123 -1.55 8.81 20.33
C GLU A 123 -0.32 9.67 19.98
N ARG A 124 0.76 9.03 19.52
CA ARG A 124 2.04 9.69 19.18
C ARG A 124 2.18 10.10 17.71
N ALA A 125 1.20 9.76 16.86
CA ALA A 125 1.35 9.84 15.40
C ALA A 125 1.68 11.25 14.86
N PHE A 126 1.19 12.29 15.54
CA PHE A 126 1.34 13.69 15.12
C PHE A 126 2.37 14.49 15.94
N ASP A 127 3.04 13.83 16.89
CA ASP A 127 4.15 14.41 17.64
C ASP A 127 5.31 14.78 16.71
N ALA A 128 6.27 15.53 17.22
CA ALA A 128 7.48 15.82 16.46
C ALA A 128 8.19 14.50 16.09
N LYS A 129 8.79 14.48 14.90
CA LYS A 129 9.44 13.28 14.36
C LYS A 129 10.57 12.74 15.26
N GLU A 130 11.19 13.62 16.04
CA GLU A 130 12.27 13.31 16.97
C GLU A 130 11.75 12.69 18.28
N ASP A 131 10.52 13.03 18.68
CA ASP A 131 9.92 12.61 19.94
C ASP A 131 9.08 11.33 19.83
N ARG A 132 8.66 10.97 18.62
CA ARG A 132 7.79 9.79 18.41
C ARG A 132 8.57 8.47 18.57
N PRO A 133 8.10 7.55 19.43
CA PRO A 133 8.76 6.27 19.62
C PRO A 133 8.62 5.38 18.39
N SER A 134 9.67 4.65 18.02
CA SER A 134 9.57 3.65 16.95
C SER A 134 8.64 2.50 17.38
N GLY A 135 8.09 1.75 16.42
CA GLY A 135 7.29 0.57 16.76
C GLY A 135 8.06 -0.46 17.62
N ARG A 136 9.39 -0.52 17.53
CA ARG A 136 10.22 -1.35 18.42
C ARG A 136 10.30 -0.79 19.83
N ASP A 137 10.34 0.54 19.98
CA ASP A 137 10.42 1.19 21.29
C ASP A 137 9.09 1.08 22.03
N ILE A 138 7.96 1.26 21.32
CA ILE A 138 6.62 0.99 21.86
C ILE A 138 6.56 -0.45 22.39
N LEU A 139 7.07 -1.41 21.62
CA LEU A 139 7.08 -2.81 22.04
C LEU A 139 7.96 -3.12 23.24
N ARG A 140 9.11 -2.45 23.37
CA ARG A 140 9.95 -2.56 24.58
C ARG A 140 9.25 -1.97 25.81
N GLY A 141 8.44 -0.93 25.62
CA GLY A 141 7.62 -0.36 26.69
C GLY A 141 6.50 -1.29 27.14
N LEU A 142 5.79 -1.90 26.18
CA LEU A 142 4.69 -2.83 26.45
C LEU A 142 5.15 -4.20 26.95
N HIS A 143 6.35 -4.63 26.56
CA HIS A 143 6.90 -5.93 26.92
C HIS A 143 8.36 -5.76 27.42
N PRO A 144 8.61 -5.91 28.74
CA PRO A 144 9.94 -5.72 29.32
C PRO A 144 10.97 -6.78 28.89
N ASP A 145 10.50 -7.92 28.38
CA ASP A 145 11.36 -8.99 27.88
C ASP A 145 11.85 -8.69 26.44
N LYS A 146 13.16 -8.50 26.29
CA LYS A 146 13.82 -8.09 25.04
C LYS A 146 13.66 -9.14 23.93
N ASP A 147 13.54 -10.42 24.28
CA ASP A 147 13.41 -11.53 23.32
C ASP A 147 12.03 -11.57 22.67
N VAL A 148 11.02 -11.06 23.39
CA VAL A 148 9.64 -10.91 22.90
C VAL A 148 9.58 -9.86 21.79
N VAL A 149 10.33 -8.76 21.93
CA VAL A 149 10.35 -7.66 20.96
C VAL A 149 10.88 -8.09 19.58
N VAL A 150 11.94 -8.91 19.55
CA VAL A 150 12.50 -9.44 18.29
C VAL A 150 11.51 -10.36 17.58
N THR A 151 10.75 -11.14 18.34
CA THR A 151 9.75 -12.08 17.83
C THR A 151 8.49 -11.34 17.34
N PHE A 152 8.09 -10.30 18.06
CA PHE A 152 6.91 -9.48 17.77
C PHE A 152 7.12 -8.51 16.61
N ALA A 153 8.37 -8.10 16.37
CA ALA A 153 8.74 -7.32 15.20
C ALA A 153 8.63 -8.07 13.86
N LYS A 154 8.28 -9.37 13.89
CA LYS A 154 7.98 -10.18 12.69
C LYS A 154 6.55 -9.94 12.19
N ARG A 155 6.12 -10.75 11.21
CA ARG A 155 4.82 -10.62 10.54
C ARG A 155 3.68 -11.04 11.48
N VAL A 156 2.74 -10.13 11.70
CA VAL A 156 1.54 -10.34 12.53
C VAL A 156 0.43 -10.95 11.69
N PRO A 157 -0.48 -11.77 12.28
CA PRO A 157 -1.69 -12.16 11.59
C PRO A 157 -2.50 -10.93 11.16
N LYS A 158 -2.67 -10.75 9.84
CA LYS A 158 -3.38 -9.61 9.23
C LYS A 158 -4.75 -9.31 9.86
N LYS A 159 -5.44 -10.36 10.33
CA LYS A 159 -6.73 -10.26 11.02
C LYS A 159 -6.66 -9.39 12.29
N HIS A 160 -5.56 -9.43 13.03
CA HIS A 160 -5.41 -8.69 14.28
C HIS A 160 -5.18 -7.20 14.00
N THR A 161 -4.27 -6.87 13.09
CA THR A 161 -4.00 -5.49 12.68
C THR A 161 -5.26 -4.85 12.07
N ARG A 162 -5.95 -5.56 11.18
CA ARG A 162 -7.18 -5.04 10.56
C ARG A 162 -8.28 -4.78 11.58
N ARG A 163 -8.50 -5.71 12.53
CA ARG A 163 -9.48 -5.52 13.60
C ARG A 163 -9.11 -4.34 14.49
N ALA A 164 -7.84 -4.22 14.89
CA ALA A 164 -7.38 -3.13 15.74
C ALA A 164 -7.55 -1.76 15.05
N LEU A 165 -7.19 -1.64 13.78
CA LEU A 165 -7.43 -0.42 12.99
C LEU A 165 -8.93 -0.10 12.85
N GLY A 166 -9.79 -1.11 12.73
CA GLY A 166 -11.24 -0.92 12.70
C GLY A 166 -11.78 -0.37 14.02
N GLU A 167 -11.30 -0.88 15.16
CA GLU A 167 -11.70 -0.36 16.48
C GLU A 167 -11.12 1.04 16.76
N LEU A 168 -10.01 1.41 16.12
CA LEU A 168 -9.40 2.75 16.22
C LEU A 168 -9.90 3.74 15.16
N GLN A 169 -10.95 3.39 14.39
CA GLN A 169 -11.47 4.25 13.32
C GLN A 169 -11.90 5.64 13.81
N ASP A 170 -12.41 5.71 15.04
CA ASP A 170 -12.98 6.93 15.63
C ASP A 170 -11.93 7.76 16.41
N HIS A 171 -10.68 7.28 16.45
CA HIS A 171 -9.58 7.97 17.11
C HIS A 171 -9.30 9.34 16.43
N PRO A 172 -8.92 10.40 17.18
CA PRO A 172 -8.62 11.71 16.58
C PRO A 172 -7.63 11.66 15.41
N THR A 173 -6.54 10.90 15.56
CA THR A 173 -5.56 10.62 14.49
C THR A 173 -6.21 10.01 13.26
N SER A 174 -7.06 9.01 13.45
CA SER A 174 -7.77 8.31 12.38
C SER A 174 -8.69 9.25 11.60
N LYS A 175 -9.41 10.14 12.29
CA LYS A 175 -10.26 11.18 11.68
C LYS A 175 -9.45 12.21 10.88
N ARG A 176 -8.27 12.61 11.37
CA ARG A 176 -7.38 13.52 10.62
C ARG A 176 -6.83 12.87 9.36
N LEU A 177 -6.42 11.60 9.44
CA LEU A 177 -6.00 10.84 8.28
C LEU A 177 -7.14 10.69 7.26
N ASP A 178 -8.37 10.43 7.70
CA ASP A 178 -9.54 10.36 6.82
C ASP A 178 -9.80 11.68 6.09
N LYS A 179 -9.73 12.80 6.82
CA LYS A 179 -9.90 14.16 6.24
C LYS A 179 -8.95 14.41 5.08
N GLN A 180 -7.72 13.90 5.18
CA GLN A 180 -6.67 14.05 4.16
C GLN A 180 -6.56 12.85 3.21
N CYS A 181 -7.57 11.97 3.16
CA CYS A 181 -7.59 10.76 2.33
C CYS A 181 -6.39 9.81 2.54
N MET A 182 -5.77 9.82 3.73
CA MET A 182 -4.59 8.99 4.07
C MET A 182 -4.95 7.66 4.73
N ARG A 183 -6.23 7.25 4.71
CA ARG A 183 -6.71 5.97 5.26
C ARG A 183 -7.59 5.18 4.27
N THR A 184 -7.25 5.24 2.98
CA THR A 184 -7.98 4.47 1.96
C THR A 184 -7.85 2.96 2.18
N ALA A 185 -8.64 2.16 1.44
CA ALA A 185 -8.50 0.70 1.46
C ALA A 185 -7.08 0.22 1.11
N ARG A 186 -6.38 0.97 0.23
CA ARG A 186 -4.98 0.71 -0.13
C ARG A 186 -4.04 0.97 1.03
N ASP A 187 -4.26 2.06 1.75
CA ASP A 187 -3.46 2.46 2.91
C ASP A 187 -3.59 1.48 4.06
N ILE A 188 -4.83 1.12 4.40
CA ILE A 188 -5.12 0.09 5.39
C ILE A 188 -4.45 -1.23 4.99
N SER A 189 -4.47 -1.58 3.70
CA SER A 189 -3.81 -2.80 3.21
C SER A 189 -2.29 -2.74 3.35
N SER A 190 -1.66 -1.57 3.17
CA SER A 190 -0.22 -1.37 3.38
C SER A 190 0.16 -1.54 4.86
N ILE A 191 -0.59 -0.88 5.75
CA ILE A 191 -0.38 -0.96 7.20
C ILE A 191 -0.55 -2.42 7.68
N VAL A 192 -1.61 -3.10 7.23
CA VAL A 192 -1.91 -4.50 7.58
C VAL A 192 -0.93 -5.50 6.95
N GLY A 193 -0.35 -5.16 5.78
CA GLY A 193 0.59 -6.02 5.06
C GLY A 193 1.96 -6.12 5.72
N SER A 194 2.31 -5.14 6.54
CA SER A 194 3.62 -4.94 7.16
C SER A 194 3.85 -5.81 8.41
N THR A 195 5.08 -5.80 8.91
CA THR A 195 5.36 -6.29 10.28
C THR A 195 4.75 -5.35 11.31
N MET A 196 4.69 -5.76 12.58
CA MET A 196 4.08 -4.91 13.61
C MET A 196 4.75 -3.53 13.74
N ALA A 197 6.08 -3.50 13.80
CA ALA A 197 6.83 -2.25 13.78
C ALA A 197 6.69 -1.50 12.44
N GLY A 198 6.56 -2.23 11.33
CA GLY A 198 6.27 -1.66 10.02
C GLY A 198 4.90 -0.99 9.94
N SER A 199 3.87 -1.55 10.59
CA SER A 199 2.54 -0.93 10.68
C SER A 199 2.59 0.42 11.37
N VAL A 200 3.42 0.57 12.41
CA VAL A 200 3.66 1.87 13.09
C VAL A 200 4.38 2.85 12.15
N ALA A 201 5.43 2.40 11.46
CA ALA A 201 6.15 3.25 10.51
C ALA A 201 5.24 3.72 9.35
N GLU A 202 4.42 2.83 8.82
CA GLU A 202 3.43 3.13 7.77
C GLU A 202 2.35 4.10 8.24
N LEU A 203 1.93 4.02 9.51
CA LEU A 203 1.00 4.97 10.13
C LEU A 203 1.66 6.35 10.26
N TYR A 204 2.88 6.40 10.78
CA TYR A 204 3.62 7.66 10.95
C TYR A 204 3.92 8.35 9.62
N MET A 205 4.31 7.59 8.59
CA MET A 205 4.51 8.14 7.25
C MET A 205 3.23 8.82 6.74
N ARG A 206 2.07 8.21 6.98
CA ARG A 206 0.77 8.79 6.59
C ARG A 206 0.41 10.00 7.42
N ALA A 207 0.69 9.99 8.72
CA ALA A 207 0.51 11.15 9.58
C ALA A 207 1.39 12.33 9.13
N ASP A 208 2.64 12.07 8.75
CA ASP A 208 3.54 13.10 8.21
C ASP A 208 2.99 13.71 6.91
N VAL A 209 2.47 12.88 6.00
CA VAL A 209 1.85 13.36 4.76
C VAL A 209 0.59 14.16 5.05
N ALA A 210 -0.30 13.66 5.91
CA ALA A 210 -1.52 14.36 6.31
C ALA A 210 -1.20 15.72 6.93
N LYS A 211 -0.19 15.80 7.81
CA LYS A 211 0.26 17.06 8.43
C LYS A 211 0.75 18.06 7.39
N ARG A 212 1.49 17.62 6.37
CA ARG A 212 1.94 18.50 5.27
C ARG A 212 0.77 18.97 4.41
N LEU A 213 -0.20 18.11 4.13
CA LEU A 213 -1.40 18.49 3.37
C LEU A 213 -2.25 19.50 4.14
N GLU A 214 -2.45 19.31 5.44
CA GLU A 214 -3.12 20.30 6.30
C GLU A 214 -2.43 21.67 6.27
N GLN A 215 -1.10 21.70 6.32
CA GLN A 215 -0.34 22.95 6.18
C GLN A 215 -0.50 23.60 4.80
N GLN A 216 -0.54 22.78 3.73
CA GLN A 216 -0.76 23.29 2.37
C GLN A 216 -2.17 23.88 2.22
N ASP A 217 -3.19 23.26 2.81
CA ASP A 217 -4.56 23.78 2.80
C ASP A 217 -4.64 25.15 3.49
N GLU A 218 -3.98 25.31 4.64
CA GLU A 218 -3.93 26.58 5.37
C GLU A 218 -3.21 27.68 4.57
N LEU A 219 -2.07 27.35 3.96
CA LEU A 219 -1.33 28.28 3.10
C LEU A 219 -2.14 28.68 1.87
N ALA A 220 -2.84 27.75 1.23
CA ALA A 220 -3.70 28.04 0.09
C ALA A 220 -4.80 29.05 0.44
N GLN A 221 -5.41 28.92 1.63
CA GLN A 221 -6.39 29.88 2.12
C GLN A 221 -5.79 31.26 2.39
N GLN A 222 -4.57 31.32 2.93
CA GLN A 222 -3.87 32.60 3.15
C GLN A 222 -3.52 33.29 1.83
N VAL A 223 -2.99 32.54 0.86
CA VAL A 223 -2.68 33.05 -0.48
C VAL A 223 -3.95 33.59 -1.16
N ALA A 224 -5.08 32.89 -1.07
CA ALA A 224 -6.34 33.36 -1.62
C ALA A 224 -6.80 34.69 -0.98
N LYS A 225 -6.65 34.84 0.35
CA LYS A 225 -6.95 36.10 1.05
C LYS A 225 -6.03 37.25 0.61
N LEU A 226 -4.72 36.99 0.52
CA LEU A 226 -3.75 37.99 0.07
C LEU A 226 -3.98 38.40 -1.39
N GLN A 227 -4.31 37.46 -2.28
CA GLN A 227 -4.65 37.76 -3.67
C GLN A 227 -5.87 38.68 -3.77
N ALA A 228 -6.91 38.44 -2.95
CA ALA A 228 -8.07 39.32 -2.90
C ALA A 228 -7.70 40.75 -2.44
N GLN A 229 -6.85 40.88 -1.42
CA GLN A 229 -6.36 42.18 -0.95
C GLN A 229 -5.50 42.91 -1.99
N VAL A 230 -4.62 42.18 -2.69
CA VAL A 230 -3.79 42.76 -3.77
C VAL A 230 -4.68 43.27 -4.89
N CYS A 231 -5.71 42.52 -5.28
CA CYS A 231 -6.66 42.95 -6.30
C CYS A 231 -7.40 44.23 -5.90
N GLU A 232 -7.86 44.31 -4.65
CA GLU A 232 -8.51 45.50 -4.10
C GLU A 232 -7.56 46.72 -4.10
N LEU A 233 -6.32 46.53 -3.63
CA LEU A 233 -5.32 47.60 -3.61
C LEU A 233 -4.95 48.06 -5.02
N GLN A 234 -4.76 47.14 -5.97
CA GLN A 234 -4.50 47.48 -7.37
C GLN A 234 -5.65 48.27 -8.00
N ALA A 235 -6.90 47.92 -7.67
CA ALA A 235 -8.06 48.69 -8.13
C ALA A 235 -8.07 50.11 -7.54
N LEU A 236 -7.68 50.26 -6.27
CA LEU A 236 -7.56 51.56 -5.60
C LEU A 236 -6.42 52.41 -6.20
N THR A 237 -5.24 51.83 -6.46
CA THR A 237 -4.10 52.55 -7.04
C THR A 237 -4.40 52.98 -8.47
N ALA A 238 -4.96 52.10 -9.31
CA ALA A 238 -5.37 52.46 -10.66
C ALA A 238 -6.41 53.60 -10.66
N ALA A 239 -7.30 53.65 -9.67
CA ALA A 239 -8.24 54.75 -9.50
C ALA A 239 -7.57 56.04 -9.01
N SER A 240 -6.52 55.98 -8.18
CA SER A 240 -5.74 57.17 -7.79
C SER A 240 -4.88 57.69 -8.92
N GLU A 241 -4.18 56.82 -9.66
CA GLU A 241 -3.33 57.18 -10.79
C GLU A 241 -4.10 57.97 -11.85
N LYS A 242 -5.30 57.51 -12.23
CA LYS A 242 -6.19 58.26 -13.14
C LYS A 242 -6.55 59.66 -12.64
N ARG A 243 -6.70 59.85 -11.32
CA ARG A 243 -6.95 61.18 -10.74
C ARG A 243 -5.70 62.05 -10.76
N HIS A 244 -4.53 61.45 -10.55
CA HIS A 244 -3.25 62.15 -10.63
C HIS A 244 -2.90 62.56 -12.07
N GLU A 245 -3.11 61.70 -13.07
CA GLU A 245 -2.89 62.03 -14.50
C GLU A 245 -3.64 63.30 -14.92
N VAL A 246 -4.90 63.44 -14.50
CA VAL A 246 -5.70 64.65 -14.78
C VAL A 246 -5.09 65.89 -14.11
N THR A 247 -4.59 65.73 -12.89
CA THR A 247 -3.99 66.82 -12.09
C THR A 247 -2.64 67.25 -12.66
N GLU A 248 -1.79 66.30 -13.07
CA GLU A 248 -0.47 66.55 -13.65
C GLU A 248 -0.53 67.15 -15.06
N ALA A 249 -1.59 66.86 -15.83
CA ALA A 249 -1.88 67.53 -17.10
C ALA A 249 -2.29 69.01 -16.94
N GLY A 250 -2.24 69.56 -15.71
CA GLY A 250 -2.48 70.96 -15.42
C GLY A 250 -3.95 71.39 -15.45
N GLY A 251 -4.89 70.45 -15.54
CA GLY A 251 -6.33 70.71 -15.58
C GLY A 251 -7.06 70.23 -14.33
N HIS A 252 -7.96 71.04 -13.77
CA HIS A 252 -8.89 70.52 -12.78
C HIS A 252 -9.86 69.55 -13.46
N TRP A 253 -10.26 68.45 -12.81
CA TRP A 253 -11.16 67.43 -13.42
C TRP A 253 -12.49 68.03 -13.94
N HIS A 254 -12.92 69.15 -13.33
CA HIS A 254 -14.05 69.97 -13.78
C HIS A 254 -13.90 70.44 -15.24
N ASP A 255 -12.70 70.83 -15.67
CA ASP A 255 -12.46 71.38 -17.00
C ASP A 255 -12.35 70.28 -18.06
N VAL A 256 -11.87 69.10 -17.67
CA VAL A 256 -11.95 67.88 -18.50
C VAL A 256 -13.39 67.43 -18.66
N ALA A 257 -14.18 67.42 -17.57
CA ALA A 257 -15.59 67.07 -17.60
C ALA A 257 -16.43 68.03 -18.46
N LYS A 258 -16.15 69.33 -18.42
CA LYS A 258 -16.78 70.34 -19.31
C LYS A 258 -16.48 70.06 -20.78
N ARG A 259 -15.20 69.88 -21.14
CA ARG A 259 -14.77 69.61 -22.52
C ARG A 259 -15.40 68.34 -23.07
N MET A 260 -15.22 67.21 -22.38
CA MET A 260 -15.80 65.94 -22.81
C MET A 260 -17.32 65.99 -22.89
N ARG A 261 -17.99 66.79 -22.05
CA ARG A 261 -19.45 66.96 -22.13
C ARG A 261 -19.87 67.78 -23.34
N ALA A 262 -19.14 68.83 -23.68
CA ALA A 262 -19.35 69.60 -24.89
C ALA A 262 -19.17 68.72 -26.14
N ASP A 263 -18.23 67.77 -26.09
CA ASP A 263 -17.99 66.76 -27.14
C ASP A 263 -19.04 65.62 -27.18
N GLY A 264 -20.06 65.67 -26.31
CA GLY A 264 -21.18 64.71 -26.30
C GLY A 264 -20.94 63.43 -25.49
N ALA A 265 -19.84 63.32 -24.74
CA ALA A 265 -19.56 62.14 -23.93
C ALA A 265 -20.64 61.90 -22.85
N SER A 266 -20.90 60.62 -22.57
CA SER A 266 -21.81 60.20 -21.51
C SER A 266 -21.21 60.42 -20.12
N TYR A 267 -22.05 60.56 -19.08
CA TYR A 267 -21.56 60.73 -17.70
C TYR A 267 -20.66 59.58 -17.23
N GLY A 268 -20.94 58.34 -17.67
CA GLY A 268 -20.10 57.17 -17.36
C GLY A 268 -18.73 57.24 -18.03
N THR A 269 -18.67 57.73 -19.27
CA THR A 269 -17.43 57.92 -20.02
C THR A 269 -16.54 58.98 -19.35
N ILE A 270 -17.14 60.10 -18.94
CA ILE A 270 -16.44 61.19 -18.24
C ILE A 270 -15.94 60.74 -16.86
N ALA A 271 -16.77 60.00 -16.11
CA ALA A 271 -16.40 59.42 -14.82
C ALA A 271 -15.19 58.49 -14.92
N THR A 272 -15.17 57.65 -15.95
CA THR A 272 -14.06 56.72 -16.22
C THR A 272 -12.78 57.47 -16.58
N ALA A 273 -12.88 58.52 -17.39
CA ALA A 273 -11.73 59.32 -17.83
C ALA A 273 -11.15 60.22 -16.73
N THR A 274 -11.98 60.70 -15.80
CA THR A 274 -11.56 61.62 -14.72
C THR A 274 -11.29 60.93 -13.38
N GLY A 275 -11.55 59.62 -13.28
CA GLY A 275 -11.44 58.86 -12.03
C GLY A 275 -12.46 59.28 -10.97
N GLN A 276 -13.57 59.92 -11.36
CA GLN A 276 -14.63 60.39 -10.45
C GLN A 276 -15.84 59.46 -10.48
N LYS A 277 -16.69 59.50 -9.44
CA LYS A 277 -17.95 58.76 -9.44
C LYS A 277 -18.93 59.37 -10.47
N PRO A 278 -19.71 58.55 -11.22
CA PRO A 278 -20.69 59.06 -12.19
C PRO A 278 -21.67 60.08 -11.62
N ASP A 279 -22.13 59.87 -10.38
CA ASP A 279 -23.02 60.81 -9.68
C ASP A 279 -22.36 62.15 -9.37
N THR A 280 -21.07 62.15 -9.04
CA THR A 280 -20.29 63.36 -8.79
C THR A 280 -20.18 64.18 -10.08
N VAL A 281 -19.88 63.53 -11.21
CA VAL A 281 -19.82 64.17 -12.53
C VAL A 281 -21.19 64.71 -12.94
N LYS A 282 -22.25 63.93 -12.77
CA LYS A 282 -23.63 64.33 -13.10
C LYS A 282 -24.06 65.58 -12.31
N LYS A 283 -23.86 65.58 -10.99
CA LYS A 283 -24.19 66.72 -10.12
C LYS A 283 -23.42 67.98 -10.50
N PHE A 284 -22.15 67.84 -10.86
CA PHE A 284 -21.33 68.97 -11.31
C PHE A 284 -21.84 69.56 -12.63
N ILE A 285 -22.03 68.73 -13.65
CA ILE A 285 -22.47 69.20 -14.98
C ILE A 285 -23.87 69.84 -14.91
N GLN A 286 -24.78 69.29 -14.10
CA GLN A 286 -26.13 69.85 -13.92
C GLN A 286 -26.15 71.23 -13.24
N ARG A 287 -25.09 71.60 -12.51
CA ARG A 287 -24.96 72.90 -11.84
C ARG A 287 -24.31 73.97 -12.72
N LEU A 288 -23.82 73.61 -13.90
CA LEU A 288 -23.25 74.58 -14.83
C LEU A 288 -24.38 75.46 -15.41
N PRO A 289 -24.19 76.78 -15.50
CA PRO A 289 -25.12 77.64 -16.22
C PRO A 289 -25.20 77.20 -17.68
N LYS A 290 -26.43 77.14 -18.21
CA LYS A 290 -26.70 76.77 -19.61
C LYS A 290 -26.20 77.84 -20.57
#